data_AF-A0A7J6T4F6-F1
#
_entry.id   AF-A0A7J6T4F6-F1
#
_cell.length_a   1.000
_cell.length_b   1.000
_cell.length_c   1.000
_cell.angle_alpha   90.00
_cell.angle_beta   90.00
_cell.angle_gamma   90.00
#
_symmetry.space_group_name_H-M   'P 1'
#
loop_
_entity.id
_entity.type
_entity.pdbx_description
1 polymer ?
#
loop_
_entity_poly.entity_id
_entity_poly.type
_entity_poly.pdbx_seq_one_letter_code
_entity_poly.pdbx_strand_id
1 'polypeptide(L)'
;MGYLSSIIGCLSLIASARASHPAGRYACRASADSGGNLVFAADQQTVSVSVTLGRCSASADVPYTMTAIGGSGNEFWVEPDYSSTNFKTAVNNCGYSTIHGDSFNRLRVESRDGVSMSDITVNVGSGSTWEFWLASTPAPTAPATTTPTPRPVAQ
;
A
#
# COMPACT_ATOMS: atom_id res chain seq x y z
N MET A 1 -30.74 -47.22 -13.67
CA MET A 1 -30.63 -46.58 -12.35
C MET A 1 -29.22 -46.01 -12.29
N GLY A 2 -29.02 -44.73 -12.63
CA GLY A 2 -28.98 -43.62 -11.68
C GLY A 2 -27.53 -43.08 -11.67
N TYR A 3 -27.19 -42.18 -12.60
CA TYR A 3 -27.06 -40.72 -12.43
C TYR A 3 -25.71 -40.26 -11.83
N LEU A 4 -25.16 -39.25 -12.51
CA LEU A 4 -24.28 -38.16 -12.04
C LEU A 4 -22.77 -38.34 -12.19
N SER A 5 -22.30 -37.80 -13.32
CA SER A 5 -21.29 -36.74 -13.39
C SER A 5 -20.59 -36.35 -12.09
N SER A 6 -19.25 -36.39 -12.09
CA SER A 6 -18.49 -35.25 -11.57
C SER A 6 -17.13 -35.19 -12.23
N ILE A 7 -17.09 -34.35 -13.25
CA ILE A 7 -15.89 -33.70 -13.76
C ILE A 7 -15.34 -32.85 -12.61
N ILE A 8 -14.46 -33.41 -11.79
CA ILE A 8 -13.60 -32.59 -10.93
C ILE A 8 -12.37 -32.31 -11.77
N GLY A 9 -12.52 -31.35 -12.69
CA GLY A 9 -11.38 -30.69 -13.28
C GLY A 9 -10.59 -30.06 -12.15
N CYS A 10 -9.39 -30.57 -11.90
CA CYS A 10 -8.28 -29.82 -11.30
C CYS A 10 -7.83 -28.70 -12.26
N LEU A 11 -8.78 -27.97 -12.83
CA LEU A 11 -8.54 -26.75 -13.55
C LEU A 11 -8.43 -25.64 -12.50
N SER A 12 -7.21 -25.14 -12.39
CA SER A 12 -6.96 -23.78 -11.98
C SER A 12 -7.12 -23.49 -10.49
N LEU A 13 -6.35 -24.21 -9.67
CA LEU A 13 -5.52 -23.48 -8.68
C LEU A 13 -4.42 -22.75 -9.46
N ILE A 14 -4.85 -21.84 -10.34
CA ILE A 14 -4.15 -20.58 -10.47
C ILE A 14 -4.40 -20.00 -9.09
N ALA A 15 -3.46 -20.30 -8.17
CA ALA A 15 -3.08 -19.31 -7.22
C ALA A 15 -2.75 -18.09 -8.09
N SER A 16 -3.79 -17.31 -8.43
CA SER A 16 -3.60 -15.92 -8.79
C SER A 16 -2.76 -15.48 -7.62
N ALA A 17 -1.49 -15.15 -7.87
CA ALA A 17 -0.76 -14.31 -6.97
C ALA A 17 -1.70 -13.12 -6.81
N ARG A 18 -2.54 -13.16 -5.76
CA ARG A 18 -3.48 -12.10 -5.46
C ARG A 18 -2.55 -10.91 -5.39
N ALA A 19 -2.82 -9.89 -6.18
CA ALA A 19 -2.12 -8.63 -6.05
C ALA A 19 -2.30 -8.21 -4.59
N SER A 20 -1.31 -8.55 -3.76
CA SER A 20 -1.42 -8.53 -2.32
C SER A 20 -1.10 -7.11 -1.95
N HIS A 21 -2.15 -6.33 -1.66
CA HIS A 21 -2.08 -4.95 -1.21
C HIS A 21 -0.80 -4.66 -0.42
N PRO A 22 -0.12 -3.52 -0.66
CA PRO A 22 1.09 -3.22 0.07
C PRO A 22 0.73 -3.21 1.54
N ALA A 23 1.61 -3.75 2.36
CA ALA A 23 1.37 -3.83 3.79
C ALA A 23 2.68 -3.49 4.50
N GLY A 24 2.56 -2.69 5.56
CA GLY A 24 3.68 -2.34 6.42
C GLY A 24 4.07 -0.87 6.29
N ARG A 25 5.22 -0.56 6.89
CA ARG A 25 5.75 0.79 6.98
C ARG A 25 6.94 0.91 6.05
N TYR A 26 6.90 1.91 5.18
CA TYR A 26 7.95 2.22 4.22
C TYR A 26 8.49 3.60 4.51
N ALA A 27 9.81 3.73 4.54
CA ALA A 27 10.47 4.99 4.85
C ALA A 27 11.43 5.39 3.74
N CYS A 28 11.43 6.68 3.43
CA CYS A 28 12.39 7.31 2.54
C CYS A 28 13.15 8.38 3.34
N ARG A 29 14.48 8.41 3.16
CA ARG A 29 15.33 9.52 3.60
C ARG A 29 16.00 10.13 2.38
N ALA A 30 15.50 11.28 1.95
CA ALA A 30 16.05 12.01 0.82
C ALA A 30 17.26 12.88 1.22
N SER A 31 17.26 13.42 2.44
CA SER A 31 18.36 14.21 2.99
C SER A 31 18.38 14.15 4.53
N ALA A 32 19.17 15.02 5.18
CA ALA A 32 19.18 15.12 6.63
C ALA A 32 17.82 15.55 7.20
N ASP A 33 17.13 16.46 6.51
CA ASP A 33 15.90 17.12 6.97
C ASP A 33 14.70 16.85 6.06
N SER A 34 14.84 16.04 5.01
CA SER A 34 13.77 15.69 4.09
C SER A 34 13.61 14.18 3.92
N GLY A 35 12.37 13.74 3.81
CA GLY A 35 12.01 12.35 3.62
C GLY A 35 10.52 12.13 3.71
N GLY A 36 10.12 10.87 3.82
CA GLY A 36 8.72 10.52 3.94
C GLY A 36 8.53 9.15 4.54
N ASN A 37 7.29 8.88 4.94
CA ASN A 37 6.86 7.60 5.43
C ASN A 37 5.47 7.26 4.90
N LEU A 38 5.31 6.03 4.42
CA LEU A 38 4.07 5.45 3.94
C LEU A 38 3.72 4.28 4.86
N VAL A 39 2.49 4.26 5.37
CA VAL A 39 1.98 3.13 6.15
C VAL A 39 0.77 2.56 5.45
N PHE A 40 0.87 1.31 5.04
CA PHE A 40 -0.25 0.57 4.48
C PHE A 40 -0.78 -0.41 5.52
N ALA A 41 -2.06 -0.27 5.86
CA ALA A 41 -2.74 -1.22 6.72
C ALA A 41 -3.05 -2.51 5.94
N ALA A 42 -2.72 -3.67 6.51
CA ALA A 42 -2.87 -4.96 5.83
C ALA A 42 -4.33 -5.34 5.53
N ASP A 43 -5.27 -4.76 6.28
CA ASP A 43 -6.71 -5.04 6.22
C ASP A 43 -7.54 -3.90 5.61
N GLN A 44 -6.90 -2.79 5.19
CA GLN A 44 -7.59 -1.62 4.65
C GLN A 44 -6.95 -1.14 3.36
N GLN A 45 -7.77 -0.72 2.40
CA GLN A 45 -7.32 -0.01 1.19
C GLN A 45 -7.03 1.47 1.50
N THR A 46 -6.32 1.71 2.61
CA THR A 46 -5.95 3.04 3.12
C THR A 46 -4.44 3.10 3.24
N VAL A 47 -3.86 4.26 2.90
CA VAL A 47 -2.46 4.56 3.11
C VAL A 47 -2.33 5.84 3.95
N SER A 48 -1.52 5.77 5.00
CA SER A 48 -1.06 6.95 5.73
C SER A 48 0.20 7.47 5.06
N VAL A 49 0.12 8.64 4.45
CA VAL A 49 1.23 9.33 3.81
C VAL A 49 1.72 10.42 4.73
N SER A 50 3.03 10.51 4.94
CA SER A 50 3.66 11.59 5.69
C SER A 50 4.95 12.02 4.99
N VAL A 51 5.14 13.32 4.86
CA VAL A 51 6.25 13.92 4.13
C VAL A 51 6.83 15.04 4.97
N THR A 52 8.15 15.04 5.11
CA THR A 52 8.91 16.11 5.76
C THR A 52 9.82 16.75 4.73
N LEU A 53 9.77 18.07 4.66
CA LEU A 53 10.54 18.91 3.76
C LEU A 53 11.17 20.03 4.59
N GLY A 54 12.35 19.77 5.14
CA GLY A 54 13.01 20.69 6.06
C GLY A 54 12.20 20.85 7.35
N ARG A 55 11.68 22.07 7.60
CA ARG A 55 10.80 22.36 8.75
C ARG A 55 9.31 22.24 8.44
N CYS A 56 8.96 21.95 7.19
CA CYS A 56 7.58 21.77 6.76
C CYS A 56 7.21 20.28 6.76
N SER A 57 5.97 19.97 7.13
CA SER A 57 5.47 18.59 7.08
C SER A 57 4.01 18.54 6.65
N ALA A 58 3.65 17.51 5.91
CA ALA A 58 2.28 17.21 5.54
C ALA A 58 1.99 15.73 5.78
N SER A 59 0.77 15.41 6.20
CA SER A 59 0.32 14.04 6.38
C SER A 59 -1.15 13.88 6.05
N ALA A 60 -1.53 12.69 5.61
CA ALA A 60 -2.93 12.33 5.36
C ALA A 60 -3.13 10.82 5.40
N ASP A 61 -4.33 10.41 5.81
CA ASP A 61 -4.83 9.05 5.71
C ASP A 61 -5.88 9.02 4.61
N VAL A 62 -5.59 8.29 3.53
CA VAL A 62 -6.42 8.34 2.32
C VAL A 62 -6.68 6.95 1.76
N PRO A 63 -7.86 6.71 1.17
CA PRO A 63 -8.06 5.49 0.41
C PRO A 63 -7.14 5.49 -0.82
N TYR A 64 -6.78 4.32 -1.31
CA TYR A 64 -6.00 4.18 -2.54
C TYR A 64 -6.58 3.10 -3.44
N THR A 65 -6.38 3.26 -4.75
CA THR A 65 -6.61 2.20 -5.74
C THR A 65 -5.29 1.63 -6.22
N MET A 66 -5.32 0.40 -6.73
CA MET A 66 -4.13 -0.26 -7.23
C MET A 66 -4.38 -0.85 -8.61
N THR A 67 -3.50 -0.54 -9.56
CA THR A 67 -3.63 -0.96 -10.97
C THR A 67 -2.33 -1.61 -11.43
N ALA A 68 -2.40 -2.79 -12.05
CA ALA A 68 -1.21 -3.47 -12.57
C ALA A 68 -0.54 -2.65 -13.69
N ILE A 69 0.79 -2.64 -13.71
CA ILE A 69 1.59 -2.05 -14.78
C ILE A 69 1.85 -3.14 -15.82
N GLY A 70 1.47 -2.85 -17.08
CA GLY A 70 1.33 -3.79 -18.19
C GLY A 70 2.23 -5.05 -18.18
N GLY A 71 1.60 -6.22 -18.36
CA GLY A 71 2.24 -7.51 -18.65
C GLY A 71 3.07 -8.15 -17.51
N SER A 72 3.52 -7.37 -16.53
CA SER A 72 4.30 -7.83 -15.39
C SER A 72 3.38 -8.05 -14.18
N GLY A 73 3.37 -9.26 -13.65
CA GLY A 73 2.57 -9.60 -12.46
C GLY A 73 3.09 -9.00 -11.14
N ASN A 74 4.19 -8.22 -11.19
CA ASN A 74 4.96 -7.80 -10.02
C ASN A 74 5.01 -6.27 -9.85
N GLU A 75 4.47 -5.50 -10.80
CA GLU A 75 4.50 -4.04 -10.76
C GLU A 75 3.09 -3.44 -10.74
N PHE A 76 2.90 -2.44 -9.89
CA PHE A 76 1.60 -1.82 -9.65
C PHE A 76 1.72 -0.31 -9.50
N TRP A 77 0.73 0.42 -9.99
CA TRP A 77 0.46 1.80 -9.59
C TRP A 77 -0.43 1.80 -8.36
N VAL A 78 0.00 2.50 -7.32
CA VAL A 78 -0.84 2.88 -6.18
C VAL A 78 -1.23 4.34 -6.38
N GLU A 79 -2.53 4.62 -6.40
CA GLU A 79 -3.09 5.96 -6.61
C GLU A 79 -3.91 6.38 -5.38
N PRO A 80 -3.32 7.15 -4.45
CA PRO A 80 -4.02 7.64 -3.28
C PRO A 80 -5.02 8.76 -3.63
N ASP A 81 -6.20 8.72 -3.02
CA ASP A 81 -7.25 9.72 -3.22
C ASP A 81 -7.21 10.80 -2.11
N TYR A 82 -6.56 11.92 -2.43
CA TYR A 82 -6.45 13.06 -1.53
C TYR A 82 -7.65 14.01 -1.55
N SER A 83 -8.74 13.71 -2.28
CA SER A 83 -9.87 14.64 -2.49
C SER A 83 -10.55 15.11 -1.20
N SER A 84 -10.46 14.31 -0.14
CA SER A 84 -11.01 14.61 1.19
C SER A 84 -10.04 15.34 2.13
N THR A 85 -8.83 15.65 1.67
CA THR A 85 -7.73 16.17 2.52
C THR A 85 -7.10 17.43 1.92
N ASN A 86 -6.37 18.19 2.75
CA ASN A 86 -5.57 19.33 2.32
C ASN A 86 -4.10 18.96 2.04
N PHE A 87 -3.76 17.67 1.94
CA PHE A 87 -2.38 17.18 1.85
C PHE A 87 -1.58 17.87 0.75
N LYS A 88 -2.12 17.90 -0.48
CA LYS A 88 -1.46 18.51 -1.64
C LYS A 88 -1.19 20.00 -1.42
N THR A 89 -2.15 20.71 -0.86
CA THR A 89 -2.01 22.14 -0.52
C THR A 89 -0.93 22.34 0.54
N ALA A 90 -0.89 21.50 1.56
CA ALA A 90 0.15 21.57 2.60
C ALA A 90 1.56 21.33 2.03
N VAL A 91 1.73 20.33 1.16
CA VAL A 91 3.01 20.09 0.46
C VAL A 91 3.40 21.28 -0.42
N ASN A 92 2.47 21.81 -1.21
CA ASN A 92 2.74 22.97 -2.07
C ASN A 92 3.13 24.22 -1.25
N ASN A 93 2.51 24.41 -0.09
CA ASN A 93 2.83 25.51 0.82
C ASN A 93 4.21 25.40 1.49
N CYS A 94 4.88 24.24 1.41
CA CYS A 94 6.27 24.11 1.84
C CYS A 94 7.26 24.89 0.96
N GLY A 95 6.84 25.33 -0.24
CA GLY A 95 7.64 26.23 -1.09
C GLY A 95 8.84 25.56 -1.78
N TYR A 96 8.86 24.24 -1.91
CA TYR A 96 9.88 23.52 -2.66
C TYR A 96 9.62 23.65 -4.17
N SER A 97 10.67 23.93 -4.95
CA SER A 97 10.56 24.17 -6.40
C SER A 97 10.41 22.90 -7.24
N THR A 98 10.78 21.75 -6.68
CA THR A 98 10.76 20.46 -7.37
C THR A 98 9.64 19.56 -6.87
N ILE A 99 9.39 19.58 -5.57
CA ILE A 99 8.47 18.67 -4.88
C ILE A 99 7.11 19.36 -4.71
N HIS A 100 6.08 18.78 -5.31
CA HIS A 100 4.72 19.29 -5.28
C HIS A 100 3.75 18.24 -4.76
N GLY A 101 2.55 18.66 -4.36
CA GLY A 101 1.50 17.74 -3.92
C GLY A 101 1.17 16.67 -4.97
N ASP A 102 1.29 17.00 -6.26
CA ASP A 102 1.03 16.07 -7.36
C ASP A 102 2.11 15.01 -7.56
N SER A 103 3.30 15.18 -6.98
CA SER A 103 4.34 14.15 -6.94
C SER A 103 3.85 12.86 -6.27
N PHE A 104 2.87 12.98 -5.37
CA PHE A 104 2.33 11.87 -4.57
C PHE A 104 1.03 11.28 -5.14
N ASN A 105 0.61 11.70 -6.35
CA ASN A 105 -0.60 11.19 -7.01
C ASN A 105 -0.51 9.70 -7.35
N ARG A 106 0.70 9.23 -7.62
CA ARG A 106 0.91 7.89 -8.12
C ARG A 106 2.27 7.37 -7.68
N LEU A 107 2.23 6.28 -6.92
CA LEU A 107 3.39 5.60 -6.38
C LEU A 107 3.59 4.33 -7.21
N ARG A 108 4.80 4.11 -7.73
CA ARG A 108 5.12 2.84 -8.39
C ARG A 108 5.54 1.86 -7.30
N VAL A 109 5.00 0.66 -7.35
CA VAL A 109 5.28 -0.39 -6.37
C VAL A 109 5.75 -1.62 -7.12
N GLU A 110 6.87 -2.19 -6.68
CA GLU A 110 7.45 -3.40 -7.24
C GLU A 110 7.55 -4.49 -6.16
N SER A 111 7.16 -5.71 -6.53
CA SER A 111 7.40 -6.91 -5.74
C SER A 111 8.74 -7.53 -6.15
N ARG A 112 9.67 -7.66 -5.21
CA ARG A 112 11.01 -8.18 -5.46
C ARG A 112 11.26 -9.44 -4.64
N ASP A 113 11.90 -10.44 -5.24
CA ASP A 113 12.38 -11.66 -4.55
C ASP A 113 11.32 -12.40 -3.72
N GLY A 114 10.05 -12.38 -4.17
CA GLY A 114 8.93 -13.01 -3.46
C GLY A 114 8.40 -12.23 -2.26
N VAL A 115 8.97 -11.06 -1.96
CA VAL A 115 8.43 -10.10 -1.00
C VAL A 115 7.42 -9.23 -1.74
N SER A 116 6.15 -9.34 -1.35
CA SER A 116 5.10 -8.49 -1.90
C SER A 116 5.45 -7.03 -1.63
N MET A 117 5.63 -6.26 -2.70
CA MET A 117 5.68 -4.79 -2.67
C MET A 117 6.82 -4.20 -1.83
N SER A 118 8.02 -4.77 -1.94
CA SER A 118 9.22 -4.41 -1.18
C SER A 118 9.82 -3.03 -1.52
N ASP A 119 9.51 -2.49 -2.71
CA ASP A 119 10.08 -1.25 -3.22
C ASP A 119 8.97 -0.31 -3.69
N ILE A 120 8.98 0.92 -3.20
CA ILE A 120 8.03 1.97 -3.60
C ILE A 120 8.80 3.18 -4.09
N THR A 121 8.52 3.63 -5.30
CA THR A 121 9.12 4.80 -5.90
C THR A 121 8.11 5.91 -6.16
N VAL A 122 8.51 7.14 -5.82
CA VAL A 122 7.72 8.36 -6.02
C VAL A 122 8.52 9.33 -6.87
N ASN A 123 7.95 9.77 -7.99
CA ASN A 123 8.57 10.78 -8.83
C ASN A 123 8.28 12.17 -8.22
N VAL A 124 9.32 12.79 -7.68
CA VAL A 124 9.23 14.07 -6.97
C VAL A 124 9.60 15.27 -7.83
N GLY A 125 9.54 15.13 -9.16
CA GLY A 125 9.82 16.20 -10.11
C GLY A 125 11.29 16.31 -10.51
N SER A 126 11.55 17.05 -11.59
CA SER A 126 12.90 17.33 -12.13
C SER A 126 13.76 16.08 -12.40
N GLY A 127 13.13 14.95 -12.72
CA GLY A 127 13.82 13.68 -12.95
C GLY A 127 14.36 13.00 -11.67
N SER A 128 13.95 13.46 -10.49
CA SER A 128 14.32 12.88 -9.21
C SER A 128 13.27 11.90 -8.70
N THR A 129 13.74 10.81 -8.10
CA THR A 129 12.91 9.77 -7.51
C THR A 129 13.22 9.64 -6.02
N TRP A 130 12.17 9.51 -5.22
CA TRP A 130 12.28 9.08 -3.83
C TRP A 130 12.00 7.60 -3.75
N GLU A 131 12.95 6.86 -3.19
CA GLU A 131 12.88 5.42 -2.95
C GLU A 131 12.50 5.18 -1.49
N PHE A 132 11.40 4.46 -1.30
CA PHE A 132 10.85 4.10 0.00
C PHE A 132 11.10 2.62 0.24
N TRP A 133 11.88 2.33 1.28
CA TRP A 133 12.27 0.97 1.65
C TRP A 133 11.35 0.44 2.75
N LEU A 134 11.09 -0.86 2.74
CA LEU A 134 10.36 -1.52 3.83
C LEU A 134 11.14 -1.37 5.14
N ALA A 135 10.60 -0.56 6.06
CA ALA A 135 11.19 -0.31 7.37
C ALA A 135 10.69 -1.33 8.41
N SER A 136 9.44 -1.79 8.27
CA SER A 136 8.88 -2.85 9.10
C SER A 136 7.64 -3.46 8.44
N THR A 137 7.53 -4.79 8.47
CA THR A 137 6.30 -5.50 8.09
C THR A 137 5.19 -5.20 9.09
N PRO A 138 3.90 -5.25 8.68
CA PRO A 138 2.81 -5.18 9.64
C PRO A 138 2.95 -6.32 10.65
N ALA A 139 2.51 -6.07 11.89
CA ALA A 139 2.31 -7.18 12.82
C ALA A 139 1.33 -8.18 12.18
N PRO A 140 1.54 -9.50 12.33
CA PRO A 140 0.56 -10.47 11.89
C PRO A 140 -0.78 -10.11 12.51
N THR A 141 -1.80 -9.85 11.68
CA THR A 141 -3.16 -9.69 12.17
C THR A 141 -3.51 -11.02 12.82
N ALA A 142 -3.49 -11.08 14.16
CA ALA A 142 -3.93 -12.27 14.86
C ALA A 142 -5.32 -12.63 14.31
N PRO A 143 -5.57 -13.88 13.88
CA PRO A 143 -6.90 -14.26 13.45
C PRO A 143 -7.88 -13.90 14.57
N ALA A 144 -8.98 -13.23 14.21
CA ALA A 144 -10.00 -12.83 15.16
C ALA A 144 -10.32 -14.02 16.07
N THR A 145 -9.96 -13.91 17.36
CA THR A 145 -10.30 -14.94 18.34
C THR A 145 -11.81 -14.98 18.38
N THR A 146 -12.41 -15.99 17.76
CA THR A 146 -13.80 -16.33 17.97
C THR A 146 -13.91 -16.75 19.43
N THR A 147 -14.26 -15.80 20.29
CA THR A 147 -14.67 -16.09 21.66
C THR A 147 -15.77 -17.15 21.57
N PRO A 148 -15.58 -18.35 22.14
CA PRO A 148 -16.62 -19.36 22.14
C PRO A 148 -17.83 -18.81 22.90
N THR A 149 -18.98 -18.70 22.23
CA THR A 149 -20.25 -18.42 22.89
C THR A 149 -20.48 -19.47 23.98
N PRO A 150 -20.80 -19.11 25.24
CA PRO A 150 -21.12 -20.09 26.27
C PRO A 150 -22.32 -20.92 25.82
N ARG A 151 -22.13 -22.25 25.71
CA ARG A 151 -23.23 -23.17 25.44
C ARG A 151 -24.15 -23.20 26.68
N PRO A 152 -25.48 -23.00 26.54
CA PRO A 152 -26.38 -23.15 27.68
C PRO A 152 -26.33 -24.59 28.19
N VAL A 153 -26.11 -24.77 29.49
CA VAL A 153 -26.30 -26.06 30.16
C VAL A 153 -27.82 -26.26 30.28
N ALA A 154 -28.37 -27.23 29.55
CA ALA A 154 -29.74 -27.67 29.76
C ALA A 154 -29.81 -28.41 31.11
N GLN A 155 -30.72 -27.96 31.98
CA GLN A 155 -31.24 -28.74 33.10
C GLN A 155 -32.43 -29.56 32.64
#